data_AF-A0A4P7GGE1-F1
#
_entry.id   AF-A0A4P7GGE1-F1
#
_cell.length_a   1.000
_cell.length_b   1.000
_cell.length_c   1.000
_cell.angle_alpha   90.00
_cell.angle_beta   90.00
_cell.angle_gamma   90.00
#
_symmetry.space_group_name_H-M   'P 1'
#
loop_
_entity.id
_entity.type
_entity.pdbx_description
1 polymer ?
#
loop_
_entity_poly.entity_id
_entity_poly.type
_entity_poly.pdbx_seq_one_letter_code
_entity_poly.pdbx_strand_id
1 'polypeptide(L)' 'MADVEQPQPSDPTAAVQAAVDAVLTRHREHGVTDIAESLERELARRDVQIDDDAWLAEMAEHIRRGTAVVFGDEPGGDAG' A
#
# COMPACT_ATOMS: atom_id res chain seq x y z
N MET A 1 -22.37 -6.50 26.94
CA MET A 1 -22.25 -7.17 25.64
C MET A 1 -21.14 -6.44 24.91
N ALA A 2 -20.02 -7.11 24.64
CA ALA A 2 -18.94 -6.50 23.86
C ALA A 2 -19.48 -6.29 22.45
N ASP A 3 -19.41 -5.05 21.98
CA ASP A 3 -19.55 -4.74 20.57
C ASP A 3 -18.38 -5.45 19.88
N VAL A 4 -18.68 -6.58 19.24
CA VAL A 4 -17.72 -7.24 18.37
C VAL A 4 -17.70 -6.37 17.15
N GLU A 5 -16.79 -5.38 17.14
CA GLU A 5 -16.47 -4.56 15.98
C GLU A 5 -16.18 -5.54 14.84
N GLN A 6 -17.20 -5.77 14.01
CA GLN A 6 -17.10 -6.66 12.87
C GLN A 6 -15.99 -6.06 12.00
N PRO A 7 -14.93 -6.83 11.65
CA PRO A 7 -13.86 -6.29 10.81
C PRO A 7 -14.52 -5.82 9.51
N GLN A 8 -14.57 -4.50 9.35
CA GLN A 8 -15.13 -3.84 8.18
C GLN A 8 -14.50 -4.46 6.93
N PRO A 9 -15.26 -4.66 5.84
CA PRO A 9 -14.72 -5.23 4.61
C PRO A 9 -13.48 -4.43 4.20
N SER A 10 -12.38 -5.15 3.94
CA SER A 10 -11.05 -4.67 3.60
C SER A 10 -11.08 -3.32 2.88
N ASP A 11 -10.81 -2.24 3.62
CA ASP A 11 -10.66 -0.93 3.01
C ASP A 11 -9.49 -1.01 2.03
N PRO A 12 -9.69 -0.72 0.73
CA PRO A 12 -8.64 -0.89 -0.28
C PRO A 12 -7.42 -0.06 0.08
N THR A 13 -7.63 1.10 0.71
CA THR A 13 -6.57 1.97 1.25
C THR A 13 -5.76 1.26 2.33
N ALA A 14 -6.43 0.56 3.26
CA ALA A 14 -5.76 -0.19 4.32
C ALA A 14 -4.99 -1.40 3.74
N ALA A 15 -5.53 -2.07 2.73
CA ALA A 15 -4.87 -3.17 2.05
C ALA A 15 -3.61 -2.70 1.30
N VAL A 16 -3.69 -1.55 0.62
CA VAL A 16 -2.54 -0.90 -0.04
C VAL A 16 -1.49 -0.49 0.98
N GLN A 17 -1.89 0.17 2.08
CA GLN A 17 -0.95 0.57 3.14
C GLN A 17 -0.25 -0.65 3.76
N ALA A 18 -0.98 -1.74 4.00
CA ALA A 18 -0.41 -2.98 4.51
C ALA A 18 0.54 -3.67 3.52
N ALA A 19 0.32 -3.52 2.20
CA ALA A 19 1.24 -4.01 1.19
C ALA A 19 2.53 -3.17 1.16
N VAL A 20 2.41 -1.84 1.19
CA VAL A 20 3.55 -0.92 1.23
C VAL A 20 4.40 -1.13 2.49
N ASP A 21 3.78 -1.25 3.66
CA ASP A 21 4.50 -1.49 4.92
C ASP A 21 5.26 -2.83 4.91
N ALA A 22 4.64 -3.88 4.35
CA ALA A 22 5.28 -5.19 4.20
C ALA A 22 6.52 -5.12 3.30
N VAL A 23 6.42 -4.43 2.16
CA VAL A 23 7.56 -4.27 1.23
C VAL A 23 8.64 -3.37 1.83
N LEU A 24 8.27 -2.29 2.52
CA LEU A 24 9.20 -1.40 3.20
C LEU A 24 9.99 -2.15 4.29
N THR A 25 9.30 -2.93 5.11
CA THR A 25 9.92 -3.78 6.14
C THR A 25 10.89 -4.76 5.49
N ARG A 26 10.45 -5.48 4.45
CA ARG A 26 11.29 -6.44 3.72
C ARG A 26 12.50 -5.79 3.06
N HIS A 27 12.34 -4.59 2.49
CA HIS A 27 13.42 -3.83 1.89
C HIS A 27 14.46 -3.43 2.95
N ARG A 28 14.01 -2.98 4.13
CA ARG A 28 14.89 -2.61 5.25
C ARG A 28 15.63 -3.80 5.84
N GLU A 29 14.98 -4.96 5.96
CA GLU A 29 15.57 -6.15 6.58
C GLU A 29 16.44 -6.97 5.62
N HIS A 30 16.02 -7.10 4.36
CA HIS A 30 16.63 -8.02 3.39
C HIS A 30 17.25 -7.33 2.17
N GLY A 31 17.10 -6.01 2.01
CA GLY A 31 17.70 -5.26 0.90
C GLY A 31 17.09 -5.57 -0.46
N VAL A 32 15.79 -5.85 -0.53
CA VAL A 32 15.09 -6.19 -1.78
C VAL A 32 15.25 -5.08 -2.83
N THR A 33 15.74 -5.44 -4.02
CA THR A 33 15.91 -4.53 -5.17
C THR A 33 14.63 -4.35 -5.98
N ASP A 34 13.82 -5.40 -6.07
CA ASP A 34 12.64 -5.50 -6.93
C ASP A 34 11.38 -5.07 -6.17
N ILE A 35 11.37 -3.80 -5.75
CA ILE A 35 10.34 -3.22 -4.89
C ILE A 35 8.97 -3.19 -5.59
N ALA A 36 8.91 -2.80 -6.87
CA ALA A 36 7.66 -2.74 -7.64
C ALA A 36 7.01 -4.12 -7.78
N GLU A 37 7.78 -5.14 -8.18
CA GLU A 37 7.27 -6.53 -8.26
C GLU A 37 6.85 -7.04 -6.88
N SER A 38 7.60 -6.71 -5.83
CA SER A 38 7.26 -7.10 -4.46
C SER A 38 5.96 -6.44 -3.99
N LEU A 39 5.72 -5.19 -4.38
CA LEU A 39 4.50 -4.44 -4.07
C LEU A 39 3.30 -5.02 -4.81
N GLU A 40 3.42 -5.26 -6.11
CA GLU A 40 2.38 -5.92 -6.91
C GLU A 40 1.98 -7.27 -6.32
N ARG A 41 2.97 -8.10 -5.94
CA ARG A 41 2.71 -9.40 -5.30
C ARG A 41 2.00 -9.27 -3.96
N GLU A 42 2.35 -8.28 -3.15
CA GLU A 42 1.70 -8.05 -1.85
C GLU A 42 0.28 -7.48 -2.00
N LEU A 43 0.03 -6.65 -3.02
CA LEU A 43 -1.30 -6.16 -3.37
C LEU A 43 -2.20 -7.30 -3.87
N ALA A 44 -1.71 -8.13 -4.80
CA ALA A 44 -2.45 -9.27 -5.33
C ALA A 44 -2.82 -10.28 -4.24
N ARG A 45 -1.97 -10.49 -3.23
CA ARG A 45 -2.28 -11.34 -2.05
C ARG A 45 -3.43 -10.82 -1.20
N ARG A 46 -3.72 -9.52 -1.27
CA ARG A 46 -4.75 -8.83 -0.51
C ARG A 46 -6.00 -8.55 -1.36
N ASP A 47 -6.09 -9.17 -2.54
CA ASP A 47 -7.19 -8.96 -3.51
C ASP A 47 -7.26 -7.52 -4.05
N VAL A 48 -6.13 -6.80 -4.02
CA VAL A 48 -6.00 -5.46 -4.61
C VAL A 48 -5.25 -5.57 -5.93
N GLN A 49 -5.90 -5.18 -7.01
CA GLN A 49 -5.28 -5.06 -8.33
C GLN A 49 -5.09 -3.57 -8.66
N ILE A 50 -3.86 -3.21 -9.01
CA ILE A 50 -3.53 -1.87 -9.51
C ILE A 50 -2.90 -2.06 -10.87
N ASP A 51 -3.64 -1.71 -11.92
CA ASP A 51 -3.20 -1.76 -13.32
C ASP A 51 -2.43 -0.48 -13.74
N ASP A 52 -1.94 0.30 -12.76
CA ASP A 52 -1.21 1.53 -12.99
C ASP A 52 0.29 1.34 -12.69
N ASP A 53 1.05 0.98 -13.74
CA ASP A 53 2.50 0.79 -13.67
C ASP A 53 3.25 2.05 -13.22
N ALA A 54 2.75 3.23 -13.57
CA ALA A 54 3.38 4.50 -13.19
C ALA A 54 3.25 4.71 -11.67
N TRP A 55 2.05 4.47 -11.13
CA TRP A 55 1.81 4.49 -9.69
C TRP A 55 2.70 3.46 -8.95
N LEU A 56 2.82 2.23 -9.46
CA LEU A 56 3.69 1.21 -8.86
C LEU A 56 5.16 1.65 -8.84
N ALA A 57 5.63 2.28 -9.92
CA ALA A 57 6.99 2.82 -9.99
C ALA A 57 7.22 3.98 -9.01
N GLU A 58 6.25 4.89 -8.87
CA GLU A 58 6.32 5.99 -7.90
C GLU A 58 6.34 5.49 -6.46
N MET A 59 5.50 4.50 -6.13
CA MET A 59 5.48 3.86 -4.81
C MET A 59 6.79 3.14 -4.52
N ALA A 60 7.34 2.45 -5.51
CA ALA A 60 8.63 1.78 -5.37
C ALA A 60 9.77 2.78 -5.08
N GLU A 61 9.76 3.94 -5.72
CA GLU A 61 10.73 5.01 -5.46
C GLU A 61 10.54 5.61 -4.05
N HIS A 62 9.30 5.76 -3.57
CA HIS A 62 9.04 6.21 -2.19
C HIS A 62 9.59 5.22 -1.15
N ILE A 63 9.34 3.93 -1.34
CA ILE A 63 9.86 2.86 -0.48
C ILE A 63 11.40 2.85 -0.51
N ARG A 64 12.00 3.00 -1.70
CA ARG A 64 13.46 3.06 -1.87
C ARG A 64 14.07 4.25 -1.11
N ARG A 65 13.39 5.39 -1.08
CA ARG A 65 13.80 6.57 -0.31
C ARG A 65 13.53 6.43 1.19
N GLY A 66 12.81 5.39 1.62
CA GLY A 66 12.38 5.19 2.99
C GLY A 66 11.36 6.23 3.47
N THR A 67 10.68 6.91 2.53
CA THR A 67 9.67 7.93 2.85
C THR A 67 8.37 7.23 3.26
N ALA A 68 7.78 7.66 4.38
CA ALA A 68 6.48 7.15 4.79
C ALA A 68 5.42 7.61 3.78
N VAL A 69 4.81 6.65 3.07
CA VAL A 69 3.62 6.93 2.27
C VAL A 69 2.43 6.91 3.21
N VAL A 70 1.69 8.01 3.24
CA VAL A 70 0.41 8.09 3.94
C VAL A 70 -0.64 8.17 2.85
N PHE A 71 -1.36 7.07 2.61
CA PHE A 71 -2.58 7.12 1.83
C PHE A 71 -3.63 7.80 2.71
N GLY A 72 -3.72 9.12 2.61
CA GLY A 72 -4.83 9.87 3.18
C GLY A 72 -6.10 9.55 2.38
N ASP A 73 -7.20 9.35 3.10
CA ASP A 73 -8.52 9.69 2.58
C ASP A 73 -8.45 11.19 2.24
N GLU A 74 -8.04 11.52 1.02
CA GLU A 74 -8.34 12.84 0.48
C GLU A 74 -9.82 12.76 0.08
N PRO A 75 -10.76 13.39 0.81
CA PRO A 75 -11.99 13.82 0.20
C PRO A 75 -11.60 14.87 -0.84
N GLY A 76 -11.23 14.41 -2.03
CA GLY A 76 -11.07 15.21 -3.24
C GLY A 76 -12.44 15.72 -3.67
N GLY A 77 -13.01 16.59 -2.83
CA GLY A 77 -14.09 17.46 -3.19
C GLY A 77 -13.61 18.36 -4.31
N ASP A 78 -14.24 18.18 -5.46
CA ASP A 78 -14.47 19.19 -6.46
C ASP A 78 -14.72 20.56 -5.79
N ALA A 79 -13.76 21.48 -5.91
CA ALA A 79 -13.93 22.89 -5.62
C ALA A 79 -12.82 23.69 -6.33
N GLY A 80 -13.10 24.13 -7.56
CA GLY A 80 -12.26 25.06 -8.31
C GLY A 80 -12.80 25.36 -9.71
#